data_AF-A0A956FSM6-F1
#
_entry.id   AF-A0A956FSM6-F1
#
_cell.length_a   1.000
_cell.length_b   1.000
_cell.length_c   1.000
_cell.angle_alpha   90.00
_cell.angle_beta   90.00
_cell.angle_gamma   90.00
#
_symmetry.space_group_name_H-M   'P 1'
#
loop_
_entity.id
_entity.type
_entity.pdbx_description
1 polymer ?
#
loop_
_entity_poly.entity_id
_entity_poly.type
_entity_poly.pdbx_seq_one_letter_code
_entity_poly.pdbx_strand_id
1 'polypeptide(L)'
;MSWIVFTFLVIYGSIRLTLALRGQLRYLMLRGQLPARPEPLALPLHLSHGLQSLVERCHSARNCLTDAIRSIATVLIIDPDVPLGCVRDYRYRVAVLTAWSATLDCLRTLEALDDGDRLRLESVGCEVSRFRAAVLRLNPQVSVAKRARPLDAFDVQSVRTTRSAVEAIIHELERLEGRLGVSPDDPYRS
;
A
#
# COMPACT_ATOMS: atom_id res chain seq x y z
N MET A 1 0.95 46.79 -17.30
CA MET A 1 0.62 45.50 -16.66
C MET A 1 1.76 44.46 -16.69
N SER A 2 3.04 44.85 -16.84
CA SER A 2 4.09 43.91 -17.31
C SER A 2 5.18 43.53 -16.29
N TRP A 3 5.58 44.39 -15.33
CA TRP A 3 6.57 43.97 -14.32
C TRP A 3 5.95 43.18 -13.16
N ILE A 4 4.81 43.63 -12.63
CA ILE A 4 4.23 43.07 -11.39
C ILE A 4 3.96 41.56 -11.53
N VAL A 5 3.35 41.17 -12.66
CA VAL A 5 3.08 39.76 -12.98
C VAL A 5 4.39 38.98 -13.11
N PHE A 6 5.41 39.55 -13.76
CA PHE A 6 6.73 38.92 -13.90
C PHE A 6 7.40 38.71 -12.54
N THR A 7 7.38 39.71 -11.66
CA THR A 7 7.93 39.61 -10.30
C THR A 7 7.22 38.53 -9.50
N PHE A 8 5.88 38.48 -9.52
CA PHE A 8 5.13 37.41 -8.86
C PHE A 8 5.47 36.03 -9.41
N LEU A 9 5.65 35.91 -10.73
CA LEU A 9 5.99 34.64 -11.38
C LEU A 9 7.40 34.17 -11.00
N VAL A 10 8.38 35.09 -10.94
CA VAL A 10 9.74 34.79 -10.47
C VAL A 10 9.72 34.38 -9.00
N ILE A 11 9.05 35.13 -8.13
CA ILE A 11 8.93 34.79 -6.70
C ILE A 11 8.29 33.41 -6.53
N TYR A 12 7.18 33.16 -7.22
CA TYR A 12 6.49 31.87 -7.19
C TYR A 12 7.39 30.73 -7.67
N GLY A 13 8.10 30.92 -8.79
CA GLY A 13 9.04 29.96 -9.35
C GLY A 13 10.20 29.66 -8.39
N SER A 14 10.78 30.68 -7.77
CA SER A 14 11.87 30.53 -6.79
C SER A 14 11.42 29.77 -5.55
N ILE A 15 10.22 30.07 -5.02
CA ILE A 15 9.64 29.32 -3.89
C ILE A 15 9.44 27.86 -4.27
N ARG A 16 8.83 27.59 -5.43
CA ARG A 16 8.59 26.22 -5.93
C ARG A 16 9.88 25.43 -6.11
N LEU A 17 10.91 26.06 -6.69
CA LEU A 17 12.21 25.43 -6.88
C LEU A 17 12.87 25.11 -5.53
N THR A 18 12.81 26.03 -4.57
CA THR A 18 13.39 25.83 -3.23
C THR A 18 12.70 24.66 -2.51
N LEU A 19 11.37 24.58 -2.57
CA LEU A 19 10.60 23.49 -1.99
C LEU A 19 10.91 22.15 -2.66
N ALA A 20 11.04 22.13 -3.99
CA ALA A 20 11.40 20.93 -4.73
C ALA A 20 12.82 20.44 -4.36
N LEU A 21 13.80 21.33 -4.30
CA LEU A 21 15.18 21.00 -3.89
C LEU A 21 15.21 20.47 -2.45
N ARG A 22 14.47 21.11 -1.53
CA ARG A 22 14.33 20.62 -0.16
C ARG A 22 13.72 19.22 -0.11
N GLY A 23 12.71 18.95 -0.93
CA GLY A 23 12.10 17.62 -1.06
C GLY A 23 13.08 16.57 -1.56
N GLN A 24 13.89 16.87 -2.57
CA GLN A 24 14.93 15.97 -3.09
C GLN A 24 16.02 15.69 -2.06
N LEU A 25 16.50 16.72 -1.35
CA LEU A 25 17.47 16.53 -0.26
C LEU A 25 16.90 15.65 0.85
N ARG A 26 15.66 15.88 1.25
CA ARG A 26 14.97 15.07 2.25
C ARG A 26 14.80 13.63 1.77
N TYR A 27 14.51 13.40 0.49
CA TYR A 27 14.45 12.06 -0.09
C TYR A 27 15.80 11.35 -0.02
N LEU A 28 16.90 12.01 -0.38
CA LEU A 28 18.24 11.42 -0.28
C LEU A 28 18.59 11.00 1.15
N MET A 29 18.16 11.77 2.15
CA MET A 29 18.35 11.44 3.57
C MET A 29 17.44 10.31 4.05
N LEU A 30 16.20 10.24 3.58
CA LEU A 30 15.18 9.31 4.09
C LEU A 30 14.95 8.06 3.24
N ARG A 31 15.56 7.95 2.04
CA ARG A 31 15.34 6.81 1.13
C ARG A 31 15.65 5.45 1.76
N GLY A 32 16.59 5.40 2.71
CA GLY A 32 16.93 4.20 3.47
C GLY A 32 15.89 3.79 4.50
N GLN A 33 14.97 4.69 4.87
CA GLN A 33 13.87 4.44 5.81
C GLN A 33 12.55 4.06 5.12
N LEU A 34 12.57 3.94 3.78
CA LEU A 34 11.41 3.46 3.05
C LEU A 34 11.15 1.98 3.38
N PRO A 35 9.88 1.54 3.44
CA PRO A 35 9.53 0.16 3.76
C PRO A 35 10.36 -0.83 2.94
N ALA A 36 11.00 -1.78 3.63
CA ALA A 36 11.73 -2.85 2.99
C ALA A 36 10.77 -3.76 2.21
N ARG A 37 11.24 -4.36 1.12
CA ARG A 37 10.45 -5.37 0.43
C ARG A 37 10.32 -6.60 1.33
N PRO A 38 9.15 -7.25 1.34
CA PRO A 38 8.95 -8.44 2.16
C PRO A 38 9.85 -9.57 1.65
N GLU A 39 10.43 -10.31 2.59
CA GLU A 39 11.16 -11.53 2.26
C GLU A 39 10.19 -12.65 1.83
N PRO A 40 10.59 -13.52 0.89
CA PRO A 40 9.78 -14.68 0.54
C PRO A 40 9.67 -15.63 1.74
N LEU A 41 8.46 -16.08 2.05
CA LEU A 41 8.26 -17.12 3.07
C LEU A 41 8.62 -18.50 2.52
N ALA A 42 9.26 -19.32 3.34
CA ALA A 42 9.38 -20.75 3.09
C ALA A 42 8.03 -21.42 3.34
N LEU A 43 7.41 -21.91 2.27
CA LEU A 43 6.13 -22.60 2.30
C LEU A 43 6.29 -24.05 2.80
N PRO A 44 5.41 -24.54 3.69
CA PRO A 44 5.41 -25.95 4.06
C PRO A 44 4.98 -26.83 2.87
N LEU A 45 5.63 -27.99 2.74
CA LEU A 45 5.50 -28.92 1.59
C LEU A 45 4.11 -29.59 1.47
N HIS A 46 3.20 -29.39 2.44
CA HIS A 46 1.95 -30.16 2.56
C HIS A 46 0.67 -29.30 2.44
N LEU A 47 0.76 -28.11 1.86
CA LEU A 47 -0.41 -27.28 1.58
C LEU A 47 -1.18 -27.81 0.37
N SER A 48 -2.50 -27.71 0.42
CA SER A 48 -3.37 -27.94 -0.74
C SER A 48 -3.03 -26.93 -1.86
N HIS A 49 -3.36 -27.28 -3.10
CA HIS A 49 -3.13 -26.38 -4.24
C HIS A 49 -3.83 -25.02 -4.07
N GLY A 50 -5.03 -25.00 -3.48
CA GLY A 50 -5.76 -23.77 -3.17
C GLY A 50 -5.01 -22.87 -2.20
N LEU A 51 -4.53 -23.41 -1.07
CA LEU A 51 -3.74 -22.66 -0.10
C LEU A 51 -2.36 -22.24 -0.61
N GLN A 52 -1.70 -23.05 -1.45
CA GLN A 52 -0.46 -22.65 -2.11
C GLN A 52 -0.69 -21.42 -3.00
N SER A 53 -1.71 -21.48 -3.87
CA SER A 53 -2.07 -20.36 -4.75
C SER A 53 -2.47 -19.10 -3.97
N LEU A 54 -3.10 -19.27 -2.81
CA LEU A 54 -3.44 -18.18 -1.92
C LEU A 54 -2.17 -17.50 -1.37
N VAL A 55 -1.21 -18.27 -0.85
CA VAL A 55 0.03 -17.70 -0.29
C VAL A 55 0.84 -16.99 -1.36
N GLU A 56 0.96 -17.55 -2.56
CA GLU A 56 1.60 -16.86 -3.69
C GLU A 56 0.91 -15.54 -4.02
N ARG A 57 -0.43 -15.54 -4.00
CA ARG A 57 -1.22 -14.32 -4.24
C ARG A 57 -1.06 -13.29 -3.12
N CYS A 58 -1.05 -13.73 -1.86
CA CYS A 58 -0.79 -12.88 -0.70
C CYS A 58 0.61 -12.26 -0.80
N HIS A 59 1.63 -13.04 -1.13
CA HIS A 59 3.00 -12.54 -1.24
C HIS A 59 3.13 -11.52 -2.39
N SER A 60 2.54 -11.83 -3.54
CA SER A 60 2.46 -10.90 -4.68
C SER A 60 1.71 -9.60 -4.30
N ALA A 61 0.60 -9.72 -3.57
CA ALA A 61 -0.15 -8.57 -3.08
C ALA A 61 0.67 -7.74 -2.08
N ARG A 62 1.36 -8.36 -1.13
CA ARG A 62 2.26 -7.66 -0.18
C ARG A 62 3.35 -6.89 -0.90
N ASN A 63 3.97 -7.48 -1.93
CA ASN A 63 4.96 -6.77 -2.77
C ASN A 63 4.35 -5.52 -3.41
N CYS A 64 3.19 -5.66 -4.06
CA CYS A 64 2.48 -4.54 -4.68
C CYS A 64 2.07 -3.45 -3.66
N LEU A 65 1.56 -3.84 -2.49
CA LEU A 65 1.15 -2.91 -1.43
C LEU A 65 2.36 -2.20 -0.82
N THR A 66 3.47 -2.90 -0.66
CA THR A 66 4.73 -2.32 -0.18
C THR A 66 5.25 -1.28 -1.16
N ASP A 67 5.27 -1.60 -2.47
CA ASP A 67 5.64 -0.64 -3.52
C ASP A 67 4.68 0.56 -3.55
N ALA A 68 3.38 0.35 -3.30
CA ALA A 68 2.41 1.43 -3.16
C ALA A 68 2.71 2.34 -1.95
N ILE A 69 3.00 1.79 -0.76
CA ILE A 69 3.41 2.58 0.41
C ILE A 69 4.70 3.34 0.13
N ARG A 70 5.69 2.71 -0.52
CA ARG A 70 6.94 3.38 -0.91
C ARG A 70 6.66 4.55 -1.84
N SER A 71 5.75 4.40 -2.79
CA SER A 71 5.30 5.49 -3.67
C SER A 71 4.63 6.62 -2.87
N ILE A 72 3.68 6.29 -1.99
CA ILE A 72 2.99 7.27 -1.14
C ILE A 72 3.98 8.02 -0.24
N ALA A 73 4.91 7.30 0.40
CA ALA A 73 5.94 7.88 1.25
C ALA A 73 6.88 8.80 0.45
N THR A 74 7.25 8.39 -0.77
CA THR A 74 8.06 9.21 -1.68
C THR A 74 7.35 10.51 -1.99
N VAL A 75 6.08 10.46 -2.37
CA VAL A 75 5.25 11.64 -2.65
C VAL A 75 5.19 12.59 -1.45
N LEU A 76 4.95 12.06 -0.24
CA LEU A 76 4.94 12.86 1.00
C LEU A 76 6.29 13.52 1.34
N ILE A 77 7.38 13.08 0.72
CA ILE A 77 8.72 13.64 0.90
C ILE A 77 9.04 14.67 -0.18
N ILE A 78 8.76 14.36 -1.45
CA ILE A 78 9.24 15.14 -2.60
C ILE A 78 8.25 16.20 -3.08
N ASP A 79 6.94 16.04 -2.81
CA ASP A 79 5.93 16.95 -3.32
C ASP A 79 6.05 18.33 -2.65
N PRO A 80 6.28 19.40 -3.41
CA PRO A 80 6.47 20.75 -2.88
C PRO A 80 5.20 21.32 -2.23
N ASP A 81 4.01 20.75 -2.49
CA ASP A 81 2.75 21.19 -1.89
C ASP A 81 2.48 20.57 -0.51
N VAL A 82 3.24 19.55 -0.10
CA VAL A 82 3.05 18.89 1.20
C VAL A 82 3.16 19.86 2.39
N PRO A 83 4.13 20.79 2.44
CA PRO A 83 4.18 21.83 3.49
C PRO A 83 2.97 22.76 3.47
N LEU A 84 2.25 22.85 2.35
CA LEU A 84 1.03 23.63 2.20
C LEU A 84 -0.23 22.82 2.56
N GLY A 85 -0.07 21.58 3.05
CA GLY A 85 -1.15 20.72 3.52
C GLY A 85 -1.81 19.87 2.44
N CYS A 86 -1.30 19.85 1.20
CA CYS A 86 -1.87 19.03 0.14
C CYS A 86 -0.81 18.27 -0.67
N VAL A 87 -1.25 17.25 -1.40
CA VAL A 87 -0.47 16.45 -2.33
C VAL A 87 -1.08 16.60 -3.71
N ARG A 88 -0.28 17.00 -4.69
CA ARG A 88 -0.65 17.18 -6.10
C ARG A 88 0.22 16.31 -7.02
N ASP A 89 0.57 15.12 -6.56
CA ASP A 89 1.34 14.14 -7.33
C ASP A 89 0.45 12.99 -7.85
N TYR A 90 0.46 12.76 -9.16
CA TYR A 90 -0.29 11.67 -9.80
C TYR A 90 0.11 10.29 -9.30
N ARG A 91 1.35 10.12 -8.82
CA ARG A 91 1.89 8.86 -8.29
C ARG A 91 1.12 8.37 -7.09
N TYR A 92 0.58 9.29 -6.27
CA TYR A 92 -0.32 8.94 -5.18
C TYR A 92 -1.55 8.20 -5.72
N ARG A 93 -2.23 8.77 -6.72
CA ARG A 93 -3.44 8.17 -7.32
C ARG A 93 -3.15 6.79 -7.90
N VAL A 94 -2.05 6.65 -8.63
CA VAL A 94 -1.61 5.36 -9.20
C VAL A 94 -1.38 4.35 -8.07
N ALA A 95 -0.64 4.72 -7.03
CA ALA A 95 -0.35 3.84 -5.90
C ALA A 95 -1.63 3.33 -5.21
N VAL A 96 -2.61 4.20 -4.99
CA VAL A 96 -3.90 3.82 -4.38
C VAL A 96 -4.67 2.82 -5.26
N LEU A 97 -4.74 3.07 -6.56
CA LEU A 97 -5.46 2.18 -7.48
C LEU A 97 -4.77 0.82 -7.64
N THR A 98 -3.43 0.80 -7.70
CA THR A 98 -2.65 -0.43 -7.73
C THR A 98 -2.82 -1.22 -6.43
N ALA A 99 -2.74 -0.58 -5.28
CA ALA A 99 -3.00 -1.21 -3.98
C ALA A 99 -4.40 -1.82 -3.91
N TRP A 100 -5.41 -1.08 -4.37
CA TRP A 100 -6.78 -1.55 -4.42
C TRP A 100 -6.95 -2.79 -5.30
N SER A 101 -6.38 -2.79 -6.50
CA SER A 101 -6.46 -3.94 -7.42
C SER A 101 -5.82 -5.19 -6.81
N ALA A 102 -4.60 -5.05 -6.27
CA ALA A 102 -3.90 -6.17 -5.64
C ALA A 102 -4.68 -6.75 -4.45
N THR A 103 -5.28 -5.87 -3.64
CA THR A 103 -6.10 -6.26 -2.49
C THR A 103 -7.37 -6.99 -2.90
N LEU A 104 -8.08 -6.48 -3.91
CA LEU A 104 -9.29 -7.12 -4.41
C LEU A 104 -9.01 -8.49 -5.03
N ASP A 105 -7.92 -8.62 -5.77
CA ASP A 105 -7.56 -9.90 -6.35
C ASP A 105 -7.25 -10.94 -5.27
N CYS A 106 -6.54 -10.54 -4.21
CA CYS A 106 -6.29 -11.41 -3.06
C CYS A 106 -7.59 -11.79 -2.34
N LEU A 107 -8.51 -10.83 -2.17
CA LEU A 107 -9.83 -11.10 -1.56
C LEU A 107 -10.65 -12.09 -2.38
N ARG A 108 -10.64 -11.96 -3.71
CA ARG A 108 -11.33 -12.92 -4.59
C ARG A 108 -10.74 -14.32 -4.47
N THR A 109 -9.42 -14.45 -4.37
CA THR A 109 -8.76 -15.76 -4.16
C THR A 109 -9.20 -16.37 -2.82
N LEU A 110 -9.26 -15.58 -1.75
CA LEU A 110 -9.78 -16.03 -0.45
C LEU A 110 -11.24 -16.50 -0.52
N GLU A 111 -12.09 -15.73 -1.21
CA GLU A 111 -13.52 -16.03 -1.33
C GLU A 111 -13.77 -17.26 -2.23
N ALA A 112 -12.87 -17.55 -3.18
CA ALA A 112 -12.96 -18.67 -4.10
C ALA A 112 -12.42 -20.01 -3.52
N LEU A 113 -11.89 -20.01 -2.30
CA LEU A 113 -11.44 -21.25 -1.65
C LEU A 113 -12.61 -22.22 -1.44
N ASP A 114 -12.29 -23.51 -1.52
CA ASP A 114 -13.22 -24.56 -1.16
C ASP A 114 -13.46 -24.63 0.36
N ASP A 115 -14.47 -25.39 0.78
CA ASP A 115 -14.84 -25.47 2.19
C ASP A 115 -13.76 -26.14 3.05
N GLY A 116 -12.96 -27.04 2.48
CA GLY A 116 -11.84 -27.70 3.18
C GLY A 116 -10.72 -26.73 3.53
N ASP A 117 -10.30 -25.91 2.55
CA ASP A 117 -9.29 -24.87 2.72
C ASP A 117 -9.77 -23.75 3.63
N ARG A 118 -11.06 -23.39 3.56
CA ARG A 118 -11.68 -22.43 4.49
C ARG A 118 -11.65 -22.93 5.93
N LEU A 119 -12.06 -24.16 6.18
CA LEU A 119 -11.99 -24.77 7.52
C LEU A 119 -10.55 -24.81 8.04
N ARG A 120 -9.58 -25.07 7.15
CA ARG A 120 -8.15 -25.04 7.50
C ARG A 120 -7.64 -23.63 7.82
N LEU A 121 -8.12 -22.59 7.12
CA LEU A 121 -7.82 -21.20 7.48
C LEU A 121 -8.42 -20.82 8.83
N GLU A 122 -9.65 -21.23 9.10
CA GLU A 122 -10.31 -20.97 10.38
C GLU A 122 -9.62 -21.68 11.54
N SER A 123 -9.13 -22.91 11.33
CA SER A 123 -8.40 -23.66 12.37
C SER A 123 -7.06 -23.04 12.75
N VAL A 124 -6.39 -22.35 11.81
CA VAL A 124 -5.19 -21.52 12.11
C VAL A 124 -5.56 -20.09 12.57
N GLY A 125 -6.85 -19.82 12.77
CA GLY A 125 -7.41 -18.57 13.28
C GLY A 125 -7.46 -17.43 12.26
N CYS A 126 -7.29 -17.72 10.97
CA CYS A 126 -7.35 -16.74 9.89
C CYS A 126 -8.81 -16.50 9.46
N GLU A 127 -9.38 -15.39 9.92
CA GLU A 127 -10.74 -14.99 9.59
C GLU A 127 -10.77 -14.10 8.33
N VAL A 128 -11.44 -14.56 7.27
CA VAL A 128 -11.64 -13.80 6.02
C VAL A 128 -12.36 -12.47 6.27
N SER A 129 -13.23 -12.41 7.28
CA SER A 129 -13.98 -11.21 7.68
C SER A 129 -13.06 -10.06 8.10
N ARG A 130 -11.92 -10.35 8.76
CA ARG A 130 -10.94 -9.33 9.17
C ARG A 130 -10.24 -8.72 7.98
N PHE A 131 -9.82 -9.56 7.04
CA PHE A 131 -9.23 -9.09 5.80
C PHE A 131 -10.22 -8.20 5.04
N ARG A 132 -11.47 -8.66 4.87
CA ARG A 132 -12.54 -7.88 4.25
C ARG A 132 -12.76 -6.53 4.96
N ALA A 133 -12.76 -6.50 6.28
CA ALA A 133 -12.89 -5.26 7.04
C ALA A 133 -11.73 -4.28 6.76
N ALA A 134 -10.50 -4.77 6.64
CA ALA A 134 -9.35 -3.95 6.25
C ALA A 134 -9.51 -3.40 4.82
N VAL A 135 -9.96 -4.22 3.86
CA VAL A 135 -10.26 -3.78 2.48
C VAL A 135 -11.32 -2.67 2.48
N LEU A 136 -12.40 -2.84 3.24
CA LEU A 136 -13.48 -1.85 3.30
C LEU A 136 -13.03 -0.49 3.85
N ARG A 137 -12.03 -0.46 4.75
CA ARG A 137 -11.44 0.79 5.27
C ARG A 137 -10.69 1.59 4.21
N LEU A 138 -10.19 0.94 3.15
CA LEU A 138 -9.49 1.58 2.03
C LEU A 138 -10.46 2.13 0.95
N ASN A 139 -11.70 1.62 0.92
CA ASN A 139 -12.67 1.94 -0.12
C ASN A 139 -13.01 3.45 -0.25
N PRO A 140 -13.18 4.23 0.84
CA PRO A 140 -13.46 5.66 0.72
C PRO A 140 -12.35 6.41 -0.04
N GLN A 141 -11.09 6.13 0.28
CA GLN A 141 -9.92 6.79 -0.30
C GLN A 141 -9.75 6.39 -1.78
N VAL A 142 -10.02 5.12 -2.11
CA VAL A 142 -10.06 4.65 -3.50
C VAL A 142 -11.16 5.32 -4.29
N SER A 143 -12.35 5.48 -3.70
CA SER A 143 -13.49 6.13 -4.36
C SER A 143 -13.18 7.59 -4.70
N VAL A 144 -12.52 8.31 -3.79
CA VAL A 144 -12.01 9.67 -4.04
C VAL A 144 -10.95 9.65 -5.13
N ALA A 145 -9.95 8.77 -5.04
CA ALA A 145 -8.88 8.65 -6.01
C ALA A 145 -9.37 8.31 -7.43
N LYS A 146 -10.40 7.48 -7.57
CA LYS A 146 -11.00 7.13 -8.88
C LYS A 146 -11.69 8.32 -9.57
N ARG A 147 -12.32 9.19 -8.78
CA ARG A 147 -13.07 10.35 -9.29
C ARG A 147 -12.19 11.58 -9.53
N ALA A 148 -11.02 11.61 -8.90
CA ALA A 148 -10.07 12.70 -9.01
C ALA A 148 -9.50 12.85 -10.43
N ARG A 149 -9.40 14.08 -10.91
CA ARG A 149 -8.72 14.46 -12.16
C ARG A 149 -7.20 14.49 -11.96
N PRO A 150 -6.41 14.53 -13.04
CA PRO A 150 -4.97 14.72 -12.94
C PRO A 150 -4.64 16.01 -12.17
N LEU A 151 -3.72 15.93 -11.21
CA LEU A 151 -3.26 17.05 -10.35
C LEU A 151 -4.29 17.62 -9.36
N ASP A 152 -5.42 16.93 -9.15
CA ASP A 152 -6.31 17.26 -8.04
C ASP A 152 -5.55 17.17 -6.72
N ALA A 153 -5.79 18.13 -5.84
CA ALA A 153 -5.15 18.21 -4.54
C ALA A 153 -5.80 17.22 -3.57
N PHE A 154 -4.98 16.36 -2.98
CA PHE A 154 -5.38 15.50 -1.87
C PHE A 154 -4.88 16.10 -0.56
N ASP A 155 -5.74 16.15 0.45
CA ASP A 155 -5.31 16.55 1.78
C ASP A 155 -4.25 15.58 2.34
N VAL A 156 -3.20 16.12 2.97
CA VAL A 156 -2.08 15.32 3.50
C VAL A 156 -2.54 14.32 4.56
N GLN A 157 -3.53 14.66 5.39
CA GLN A 157 -4.05 13.70 6.39
C GLN A 157 -4.82 12.55 5.74
N SER A 158 -5.54 12.83 4.65
CA SER A 158 -6.20 11.82 3.83
C SER A 158 -5.17 10.87 3.22
N VAL A 159 -4.06 11.39 2.68
CA VAL A 159 -2.94 10.57 2.15
C VAL A 159 -2.31 9.69 3.24
N ARG A 160 -2.10 10.24 4.44
CA ARG A 160 -1.60 9.47 5.60
C ARG A 160 -2.58 8.39 6.04
N THR A 161 -3.87 8.68 6.04
CA THR A 161 -4.93 7.72 6.35
C THR A 161 -4.93 6.57 5.35
N THR A 162 -4.79 6.87 4.06
CA THR A 162 -4.64 5.85 3.01
C THR A 162 -3.43 4.96 3.27
N ARG A 163 -2.29 5.56 3.63
CA ARG A 163 -1.08 4.82 3.99
C ARG A 163 -1.34 3.85 5.15
N SER A 164 -1.93 4.32 6.25
CA SER A 164 -2.28 3.47 7.40
C SER A 164 -3.26 2.34 7.03
N ALA A 165 -4.22 2.60 6.14
CA ALA A 165 -5.14 1.58 5.67
C ALA A 165 -4.42 0.49 4.85
N VAL A 166 -3.48 0.87 3.97
CA VAL A 166 -2.66 -0.08 3.21
C VAL A 166 -1.73 -0.86 4.14
N GLU A 167 -1.11 -0.22 5.13
CA GLU A 167 -0.28 -0.88 6.15
C GLU A 167 -1.07 -1.93 6.93
N ALA A 168 -2.32 -1.63 7.30
CA ALA A 168 -3.19 -2.60 7.97
C ALA A 168 -3.48 -3.84 7.10
N ILE A 169 -3.67 -3.65 5.79
CA ILE A 169 -3.88 -4.77 4.85
C ILE A 169 -2.61 -5.62 4.76
N ILE A 170 -1.44 -5.01 4.66
CA ILE A 170 -0.15 -5.74 4.65
C ILE A 170 -0.01 -6.58 5.92
N HIS A 171 -0.34 -6.02 7.07
CA HIS A 171 -0.25 -6.72 8.34
C HIS A 171 -1.17 -7.94 8.41
N GLU A 172 -2.39 -7.86 7.87
CA GLU A 172 -3.30 -9.00 7.79
C GLU A 172 -2.77 -10.08 6.83
N LEU A 173 -2.16 -9.70 5.70
CA LEU A 173 -1.52 -10.65 4.78
C LEU A 173 -0.30 -11.34 5.43
N GLU A 174 0.53 -10.59 6.15
CA GLU A 174 1.66 -11.12 6.92
C GLU A 174 1.22 -12.15 7.94
N ARG A 175 0.17 -11.81 8.68
CA ARG A 175 -0.40 -12.69 9.68
C ARG A 175 -0.95 -13.98 9.06
N LEU A 176 -1.60 -13.87 7.90
CA LEU A 176 -2.13 -15.01 7.17
C LEU A 176 -0.99 -15.93 6.70
N GLU A 177 0.02 -15.36 6.04
CA GLU A 177 1.18 -16.10 5.56
C GLU A 177 1.95 -16.76 6.70
N GLY A 178 2.21 -16.02 7.78
CA GLY A 178 2.91 -16.54 8.95
C GLY A 178 2.17 -17.70 9.63
N ARG A 179 0.84 -17.64 9.72
CA ARG A 179 0.03 -18.71 10.31
C ARG A 179 -0.04 -19.95 9.43
N LEU A 180 -0.09 -19.78 8.11
CA LEU A 180 0.00 -20.91 7.18
C LEU A 180 1.41 -21.52 7.17
N GLY A 181 2.46 -20.71 7.34
CA GLY A 181 3.84 -21.17 7.44
C GLY A 181 4.18 -21.94 8.73
N VAL A 182 3.41 -21.73 9.80
CA VAL A 182 3.60 -22.39 11.11
C VAL A 182 2.70 -23.64 11.27
N SER A 183 2.02 -24.10 10.22
CA SER A 183 1.07 -25.22 10.32
C SER A 183 1.72 -26.45 10.99
N PRO A 184 1.13 -26.98 12.08
CA PRO A 184 1.74 -27.99 12.95
C PRO A 184 1.85 -29.39 12.33
N ASP A 185 1.40 -29.59 11.09
CA ASP A 185 1.52 -30.85 10.36
C ASP A 185 2.89 -31.01 9.65
N ASP A 186 3.97 -30.60 10.31
CA ASP A 186 5.32 -31.03 9.91
C ASP A 186 5.67 -32.29 10.71
N PRO A 187 5.41 -33.51 10.18
CA PRO A 187 5.71 -34.77 10.87
C PRO A 187 7.21 -34.97 11.16
N TYR A 188 8.08 -34.04 10.72
CA TYR A 188 9.53 -34.08 10.91
C TYR A 188 10.08 -33.00 11.84
N ARG A 189 9.24 -32.17 12.48
CA ARG A 189 9.65 -31.29 13.58
C ARG A 189 9.36 -31.94 14.94
N SER A 190 10.22 -32.89 15.31
CA SER A 190 10.38 -33.39 16.68
C SER A 190 11.76 -33.01 17.21
#